data_AF-A0A4Q8D0A7-F1
#
_entry.id   AF-A0A4Q8D0A7-F1
#
_cell.length_a   1.000
_cell.length_b   1.000
_cell.length_c   1.000
_cell.angle_alpha   90.00
_cell.angle_beta   90.00
_cell.angle_gamma   90.00
#
_symmetry.space_group_name_H-M   'P 1'
#
loop_
_entity.id
_entity.type
_entity.pdbx_description
1 polymer ?
#
loop_
_entity_poly.entity_id
_entity_poly.type
_entity_poly.pdbx_seq_one_letter_code
_entity_poly.pdbx_strand_id
1 'polypeptide(L)'
;MASAANPCTGVCKFRDQVCLSCGRLRSEKKRWKKLGQSERREVIRQSAVRLEALGDQVIPSKKARRKHKKAVARAPSHPPGTPVRVQPDQLNLGAPDPRPDAPLPIVNAEAAREARQRWKKARKLAQKAKKNAQKAREADAAARGLPPG
;
A
#
# COMPACT_ATOMS: atom_id res chain seq x y z
N MET A 1 -23.76 -12.71 25.09
CA MET A 1 -24.83 -12.07 24.30
C MET A 1 -24.22 -11.21 23.20
N ALA A 2 -24.07 -11.73 21.98
CA ALA A 2 -23.48 -10.97 20.88
C ALA A 2 -24.49 -9.91 20.39
N SER A 3 -24.26 -8.66 20.77
CA SER A 3 -24.88 -7.48 20.16
C SER A 3 -24.78 -7.64 18.64
N ALA A 4 -25.91 -7.59 17.92
CA ALA A 4 -25.92 -7.70 16.46
C ALA A 4 -25.12 -6.54 15.86
N ALA A 5 -23.82 -6.76 15.68
CA ALA A 5 -22.87 -5.76 15.26
C ALA A 5 -23.24 -5.32 13.84
N ASN A 6 -23.14 -4.01 13.60
CA ASN A 6 -23.42 -3.47 12.27
C ASN A 6 -22.41 -4.05 11.27
N PRO A 7 -22.84 -4.78 10.21
CA PRO A 7 -21.92 -5.40 9.25
C PRO A 7 -21.27 -4.39 8.29
N CYS A 8 -21.56 -3.09 8.43
CA CYS A 8 -21.06 -2.07 7.53
C CYS A 8 -19.58 -1.77 7.75
N THR A 9 -18.79 -1.81 6.68
CA THR A 9 -17.34 -1.50 6.68
C THR A 9 -17.04 0.00 6.54
N GLY A 10 -18.06 0.87 6.60
CA GLY A 10 -17.94 2.33 6.45
C GLY A 10 -17.76 2.82 5.01
N VAL A 11 -17.50 1.93 4.04
CA VAL A 11 -17.36 2.28 2.63
C VAL A 11 -18.68 1.98 1.92
N CYS A 12 -19.57 2.97 1.79
CA CYS A 12 -20.86 2.79 1.14
C CYS A 12 -20.77 3.12 -0.36
N LYS A 13 -20.99 2.11 -1.21
CA LYS A 13 -21.28 2.27 -2.64
C LYS A 13 -22.56 1.48 -2.93
N PHE A 14 -23.48 2.04 -3.70
CA PHE A 14 -24.79 1.44 -3.96
C PHE A 14 -24.96 1.16 -5.45
N ARG A 15 -25.62 0.05 -5.76
CA ARG A 15 -26.15 -0.29 -7.08
C ARG A 15 -27.55 -0.85 -6.86
N ASP A 16 -28.54 -0.33 -7.57
CA ASP A 16 -29.94 -0.77 -7.47
C ASP A 16 -30.47 -0.84 -6.02
N GLN A 17 -30.16 0.21 -5.23
CA GLN A 17 -30.46 0.34 -3.79
C GLN A 17 -29.75 -0.65 -2.85
N VAL A 18 -28.96 -1.59 -3.36
CA VAL A 18 -28.16 -2.54 -2.58
C VAL A 18 -26.75 -2.00 -2.35
N CYS A 19 -26.25 -2.12 -1.12
CA CYS A 19 -24.89 -1.69 -0.80
C CYS A 19 -23.86 -2.76 -1.17
N LEU A 20 -22.95 -2.43 -2.08
CA LEU A 20 -21.93 -3.34 -2.61
C LEU A 20 -20.91 -3.84 -1.57
N SER A 21 -20.86 -3.25 -0.37
CA SER A 21 -19.89 -3.63 0.67
C SER A 21 -20.48 -4.44 1.81
N CYS A 22 -21.80 -4.42 2.00
CA CYS A 22 -22.46 -5.10 3.12
C CYS A 22 -23.81 -5.73 2.75
N GLY A 23 -24.22 -5.69 1.49
CA GLY A 23 -25.43 -6.36 0.98
C GLY A 23 -26.77 -5.77 1.45
N ARG A 24 -26.74 -4.71 2.27
CA ARG A 24 -27.94 -4.09 2.83
C ARG A 24 -28.57 -3.07 1.89
N LEU A 25 -29.89 -2.95 1.95
CA LEU A 25 -30.65 -1.93 1.23
C LEU A 25 -30.47 -0.54 1.85
N ARG A 26 -30.61 0.51 1.04
CA ARG A 26 -30.59 1.91 1.51
C ARG A 26 -31.66 2.18 2.59
N SER A 27 -32.85 1.61 2.43
CA SER A 27 -33.98 1.72 3.38
C SER A 27 -33.69 1.00 4.71
N GLU A 28 -33.06 -0.17 4.66
CA GLU A 28 -32.64 -0.92 5.85
C GLU A 28 -31.57 -0.15 6.62
N LYS A 29 -30.58 0.44 5.93
CA LYS A 29 -29.53 1.24 6.57
C LYS A 29 -30.09 2.42 7.35
N LYS A 30 -31.09 3.13 6.78
CA LYS A 30 -31.78 4.23 7.46
C LYS A 30 -32.56 3.77 8.69
N ARG A 31 -33.21 2.61 8.62
CA ARG A 31 -34.06 2.07 9.70
C ARG A 31 -33.28 1.31 10.78
N TRP A 32 -32.00 1.01 10.59
CA TRP A 32 -31.18 0.19 11.50
C TRP A 32 -31.29 0.54 12.99
N LYS A 33 -31.28 1.85 13.31
CA LYS A 33 -31.39 2.32 14.70
C LYS A 33 -32.75 2.00 15.33
N LYS A 34 -33.81 1.95 14.52
CA LYS A 34 -35.19 1.66 14.93
C LYS A 34 -35.52 0.17 14.94
N LEU A 35 -34.67 -0.68 14.35
CA LEU A 35 -34.90 -2.13 14.31
C LEU A 35 -34.60 -2.79 15.66
N GLY A 36 -35.43 -3.75 16.05
CA GLY A 36 -35.21 -4.64 17.19
C GLY A 36 -34.10 -5.67 16.94
N GLN A 37 -33.70 -6.41 17.97
CA GLN A 37 -32.60 -7.37 17.86
C GLN A 37 -32.90 -8.55 16.92
N SER A 38 -34.15 -9.02 16.89
CA SER A 38 -34.63 -10.06 15.96
C SER A 38 -34.58 -9.59 14.51
N GLU A 39 -35.11 -8.40 14.24
CA GLU A 39 -35.10 -7.80 12.90
C GLU A 39 -33.68 -7.51 12.42
N ARG A 40 -32.78 -7.06 13.30
CA ARG A 40 -31.36 -6.85 12.95
C ARG A 40 -30.69 -8.14 12.50
N ARG A 41 -30.97 -9.27 13.16
CA ARG A 41 -30.44 -10.58 12.76
C ARG A 41 -30.99 -10.99 11.40
N GLU A 42 -32.27 -10.75 11.15
CA GLU A 42 -32.89 -11.07 9.87
C GLU A 42 -32.30 -10.24 8.73
N VAL A 43 -32.16 -8.93 8.91
CA VAL A 43 -31.50 -8.05 7.93
C VAL A 43 -30.05 -8.49 7.68
N ILE A 44 -29.32 -8.97 8.69
CA ILE A 44 -27.98 -9.52 8.50
C ILE A 44 -28.03 -10.79 7.64
N ARG A 45 -28.91 -11.74 7.94
CA ARG A 45 -29.08 -12.98 7.15
C ARG A 45 -29.40 -12.67 5.69
N GLN A 46 -30.41 -11.83 5.44
CA GLN A 46 -30.79 -11.43 4.08
C GLN A 46 -29.67 -10.67 3.37
N SER A 47 -28.92 -9.84 4.08
CA SER A 47 -27.80 -9.10 3.49
C SER A 47 -26.65 -10.01 3.05
N ALA A 48 -26.41 -11.13 3.75
CA ALA A 48 -25.42 -12.12 3.35
C ALA A 48 -25.82 -12.79 2.02
N VAL A 49 -27.07 -13.24 1.92
CA VAL A 49 -27.61 -13.84 0.69
C VAL A 49 -27.53 -12.87 -0.50
N ARG A 50 -27.91 -11.61 -0.29
CA ARG A 50 -27.79 -10.57 -1.34
C ARG A 50 -26.34 -10.34 -1.73
N LEU A 51 -25.41 -10.31 -0.77
CA LEU A 51 -24.00 -10.10 -1.04
C LEU A 51 -23.41 -11.25 -1.87
N GLU A 52 -23.81 -12.49 -1.62
CA GLU A 52 -23.45 -13.65 -2.43
C GLU A 52 -24.01 -13.54 -3.85
N ALA A 53 -25.27 -13.12 -4.00
CA ALA A 53 -25.89 -12.90 -5.31
C ALA A 53 -25.22 -11.78 -6.15
N LEU A 54 -24.53 -10.83 -5.51
CA LEU A 54 -23.82 -9.75 -6.19
C LEU A 54 -22.50 -10.20 -6.85
N GLY A 55 -21.94 -11.35 -6.46
CA GLY A 55 -20.73 -11.92 -7.06
C GLY A 55 -19.57 -10.93 -7.18
N ASP A 56 -19.09 -10.71 -8.41
CA ASP A 56 -17.94 -9.86 -8.73
C ASP A 56 -18.15 -8.35 -8.47
N GLN A 57 -19.38 -7.92 -8.25
CA GLN A 57 -19.69 -6.51 -8.03
C GLN A 57 -19.44 -6.07 -6.57
N VAL A 58 -19.12 -7.01 -5.70
CA VAL A 58 -18.88 -6.76 -4.29
C VAL A 58 -17.58 -6.00 -4.10
N ILE A 59 -17.62 -4.93 -3.31
CA ILE A 59 -16.40 -4.22 -2.91
C ILE A 59 -15.71 -5.03 -1.82
N PRO A 60 -14.49 -5.54 -2.05
CA PRO A 60 -13.80 -6.38 -1.07
C PRO A 60 -13.51 -5.62 0.23
N SER A 61 -13.45 -6.36 1.34
CA SER A 61 -13.14 -5.78 2.67
C SER A 61 -11.79 -5.05 2.68
N LYS A 62 -11.56 -4.18 3.67
CA LYS A 62 -10.26 -3.49 3.84
C LYS A 62 -9.10 -4.50 3.96
N LYS A 63 -9.34 -5.63 4.64
CA LYS A 63 -8.36 -6.73 4.75
C LYS A 63 -8.09 -7.37 3.38
N ALA A 64 -9.13 -7.68 2.61
CA ALA A 64 -8.99 -8.25 1.27
C ALA A 64 -8.25 -7.29 0.31
N ARG A 65 -8.59 -5.99 0.33
CA ARG A 65 -7.85 -4.96 -0.41
C ARG A 65 -6.38 -4.87 -0.03
N ARG A 66 -6.07 -4.94 1.27
CA ARG A 66 -4.67 -4.96 1.75
C ARG A 66 -3.93 -6.22 1.31
N LYS A 67 -4.58 -7.38 1.36
CA LYS A 67 -4.02 -8.66 0.87
C LYS A 67 -3.74 -8.59 -0.63
N HIS A 68 -4.69 -8.11 -1.42
CA HIS A 68 -4.52 -7.90 -2.86
C HIS A 68 -3.36 -6.93 -3.15
N LYS A 69 -3.32 -5.76 -2.50
CA LYS A 69 -2.21 -4.81 -2.64
C LYS A 69 -0.85 -5.44 -2.31
N LYS A 70 -0.78 -6.27 -1.26
CA LYS A 70 0.45 -6.99 -0.88
C LYS A 70 0.83 -8.06 -1.90
N ALA A 71 -0.16 -8.77 -2.48
CA ALA A 71 0.06 -9.76 -3.52
C ALA A 71 0.55 -9.11 -4.82
N VAL A 72 -0.08 -8.03 -5.27
CA VAL A 72 0.37 -7.24 -6.43
C VAL A 72 1.77 -6.68 -6.21
N ALA A 73 2.08 -6.17 -5.02
CA ALA A 73 3.43 -5.68 -4.71
C ALA A 73 4.50 -6.78 -4.64
N ARG A 74 4.08 -8.05 -4.47
CA ARG A 74 4.95 -9.23 -4.52
C ARG A 74 5.03 -9.86 -5.91
N ALA A 75 4.09 -9.56 -6.79
CA ALA A 75 4.15 -10.02 -8.15
C ALA A 75 5.38 -9.37 -8.81
N PRO A 76 6.22 -10.15 -9.51
CA PRO A 76 7.31 -9.58 -10.27
C PRO A 76 6.71 -8.60 -11.29
N SER A 77 7.09 -7.33 -11.21
CA SER A 77 6.61 -6.28 -12.12
C SER A 77 7.30 -6.32 -13.48
N HIS A 78 8.16 -7.31 -13.67
CA HIS A 78 8.94 -7.57 -14.86
C HIS A 78 8.34 -8.87 -15.43
N PRO A 79 8.17 -9.01 -16.76
CA PRO A 79 7.87 -10.32 -17.32
C PRO A 79 8.90 -11.31 -16.75
N PRO A 80 8.54 -12.59 -16.51
CA PRO A 80 9.56 -13.59 -16.20
C PRO A 80 10.52 -13.53 -17.38
N GLY A 81 11.64 -12.84 -17.21
CA GLY A 81 12.66 -12.79 -18.23
C GLY A 81 12.94 -14.25 -18.49
N THR A 82 12.83 -14.66 -19.76
CA THR A 82 13.49 -15.88 -20.21
C THR A 82 14.85 -15.86 -19.51
N PRO A 83 15.19 -16.86 -18.68
CA PRO A 83 16.45 -16.83 -17.99
C PRO A 83 17.52 -16.77 -19.08
N VAL A 84 18.02 -15.56 -19.35
CA VAL A 84 19.19 -15.40 -20.19
C VAL A 84 20.26 -16.04 -19.36
N ARG A 85 20.62 -17.26 -19.74
CA ARG A 85 21.77 -17.96 -19.19
C ARG A 85 22.97 -17.13 -19.63
N VAL A 86 23.30 -16.10 -18.86
CA VAL A 86 24.54 -15.35 -19.05
C VAL A 86 25.64 -16.35 -18.79
N GLN A 87 26.34 -16.71 -19.85
CA GLN A 87 27.45 -17.64 -19.73
C GLN A 87 28.55 -16.95 -18.88
N PRO A 88 29.25 -17.67 -17.98
CA PRO A 88 30.19 -17.07 -17.03
C PRO A 88 31.31 -16.26 -17.69
N ASP A 89 31.68 -16.60 -18.92
CA ASP A 89 32.65 -15.94 -19.79
C ASP A 89 32.18 -14.56 -20.30
N GLN A 90 30.87 -14.29 -20.32
CA GLN A 90 30.31 -12.99 -20.69
C GLN A 90 30.24 -12.00 -19.52
N LEU A 91 30.42 -12.50 -18.30
CA LEU A 91 30.54 -11.69 -17.10
C LEU A 91 32.02 -11.29 -16.97
N ASN A 92 32.33 -10.04 -17.32
CA ASN A 92 33.67 -9.44 -17.20
C ASN A 92 34.04 -9.25 -15.71
N LEU A 93 34.19 -10.35 -14.98
CA LEU A 93 34.49 -10.39 -13.54
C LEU A 93 35.99 -10.21 -13.24
N GLY A 94 36.81 -10.04 -14.29
CA GLY A 94 38.26 -10.08 -14.19
C GLY A 94 38.79 -11.51 -14.02
N ALA A 95 40.09 -11.70 -14.18
CA ALA A 95 40.71 -13.00 -13.96
C ALA A 95 40.63 -13.37 -12.47
N PRO A 96 40.14 -14.56 -12.11
CA PRO A 96 40.16 -15.01 -10.72
C PRO A 96 41.62 -15.21 -10.29
N ASP A 97 42.01 -14.60 -9.17
CA ASP A 97 43.32 -14.82 -8.55
C ASP A 97 43.35 -16.23 -7.94
N PRO A 98 44.15 -17.17 -8.47
CA PRO A 98 44.09 -18.58 -8.09
C PRO A 98 44.87 -18.88 -6.79
N ARG A 99 45.43 -17.86 -6.13
CA ARG A 99 46.18 -18.04 -4.88
C ARG A 99 45.23 -18.44 -3.75
N PRO A 100 45.50 -19.53 -3.00
CA PRO A 100 44.69 -19.94 -1.83
C PRO A 100 44.56 -18.84 -0.77
N ASP A 101 45.55 -17.95 -0.67
CA ASP A 101 45.62 -16.82 0.26
C ASP A 101 45.24 -15.49 -0.41
N ALA A 102 44.60 -15.50 -1.59
CA ALA A 102 44.12 -14.28 -2.22
C ALA A 102 43.12 -13.60 -1.28
N PRO A 103 43.35 -12.34 -0.86
CA PRO A 103 42.40 -11.67 0.01
C PRO A 103 41.09 -11.54 -0.76
N LEU A 104 40.06 -12.25 -0.29
CA LEU A 104 38.69 -12.04 -0.75
C LEU A 104 38.42 -10.53 -0.78
N PRO A 105 37.70 -9.98 -1.78
CA PRO A 105 37.40 -8.57 -1.82
C PRO A 105 36.64 -8.19 -0.55
N ILE A 106 37.38 -7.68 0.44
CA ILE A 106 36.85 -7.29 1.73
C ILE A 106 36.01 -6.05 1.42
N VAL A 107 34.70 -6.23 1.33
CA VAL A 107 33.77 -5.17 1.68
C VAL A 107 34.07 -4.83 3.13
N ASN A 108 34.99 -3.87 3.35
CA ASN A 108 35.37 -3.42 4.67
C ASN A 108 34.09 -3.01 5.39
N ALA A 109 33.69 -3.79 6.40
CA ALA A 109 32.41 -3.64 7.05
C ALA A 109 32.24 -2.24 7.67
N GLU A 110 33.34 -1.62 8.09
CA GLU A 110 33.34 -0.23 8.55
C GLU A 110 33.11 0.75 7.41
N ALA A 111 33.83 0.61 6.28
CA ALA A 111 33.61 1.45 5.11
C ALA A 111 32.17 1.36 4.59
N ALA A 112 31.55 0.17 4.64
CA ALA A 112 30.15 -0.01 4.29
C ALA A 112 29.19 0.66 5.29
N ARG A 113 29.49 0.61 6.59
CA ARG A 113 28.73 1.33 7.63
C ARG A 113 28.84 2.85 7.45
N GLU A 114 30.04 3.36 7.20
CA GLU A 114 30.31 4.77 6.96
C GLU A 114 29.60 5.29 5.72
N ALA A 115 29.66 4.55 4.60
CA ALA A 115 28.94 4.89 3.37
C ALA A 115 27.43 5.01 3.62
N ARG A 116 26.84 4.07 4.38
CA ARG A 116 25.42 4.13 4.77
C ARG A 116 25.12 5.35 5.64
N GLN A 117 25.99 5.69 6.58
CA GLN A 117 25.80 6.88 7.41
C GLN A 117 25.90 8.17 6.59
N ARG A 118 26.90 8.28 5.70
CA ARG A 118 27.07 9.42 4.79
C ARG A 118 25.84 9.61 3.90
N TRP A 119 25.30 8.53 3.35
CA TRP A 119 24.06 8.57 2.57
C TRP A 119 22.86 9.05 3.39
N LYS A 120 22.67 8.55 4.61
CA LYS A 120 21.60 9.00 5.52
C LYS A 120 21.73 10.49 5.85
N LYS A 121 22.95 10.97 6.12
CA LYS A 121 23.24 12.38 6.40
C LYS A 121 22.95 13.26 5.17
N ALA A 122 23.48 12.88 4.00
CA ALA A 122 23.25 13.58 2.74
C ALA A 122 21.75 13.67 2.38
N ARG A 123 21.01 12.57 2.56
CA ARG A 123 19.55 12.56 2.35
C ARG A 123 18.82 13.52 3.29
N LYS A 124 19.19 13.57 4.58
CA LYS A 124 18.60 14.52 5.54
C LYS A 124 18.91 15.97 5.16
N LEU A 125 20.15 16.25 4.75
CA LEU A 125 20.56 17.58 4.25
C LEU A 125 19.76 17.99 3.02
N ALA A 126 19.59 17.10 2.05
CA ALA A 126 18.79 17.36 0.86
C ALA A 126 17.31 17.63 1.20
N GLN A 127 16.72 16.87 2.13
CA GLN A 127 15.36 17.13 2.61
C GLN A 127 15.24 18.48 3.32
N LYS A 128 16.22 18.86 4.14
CA LYS A 128 16.28 20.16 4.81
C LYS A 128 16.42 21.29 3.79
N ALA A 129 17.30 21.14 2.80
CA ALA A 129 17.47 22.11 1.72
C ALA A 129 16.18 22.30 0.91
N LYS A 130 15.46 21.23 0.57
CA LYS A 130 14.15 21.32 -0.10
C LYS A 130 13.13 22.10 0.73
N LYS A 131 13.03 21.81 2.04
CA LYS A 131 12.14 22.56 2.94
C LYS A 131 12.53 24.02 3.07
N ASN A 132 13.82 24.33 3.16
CA ASN A 132 14.32 25.70 3.24
C ASN A 132 14.04 26.46 1.93
N ALA A 133 14.22 25.82 0.77
CA ALA A 133 13.89 26.41 -0.52
C ALA A 133 12.38 26.68 -0.66
N GLN A 134 11.54 25.76 -0.18
CA GLN A 134 10.09 25.98 -0.12
C GLN A 134 9.76 27.20 0.76
N LYS A 135 10.29 27.27 1.98
CA LYS A 135 10.09 28.41 2.87
C LYS A 135 10.58 29.73 2.26
N ALA A 136 11.70 29.72 1.54
CA ALA A 136 12.21 30.90 0.86
C ALA A 136 11.27 31.36 -0.27
N ARG A 137 10.70 30.43 -1.04
CA ARG A 137 9.68 30.73 -2.05
C ARG A 137 8.41 31.29 -1.42
N GLU A 138 7.95 30.72 -0.32
CA GLU A 138 6.79 31.21 0.44
C GLU A 138 7.05 32.63 0.98
N ALA A 139 8.26 32.91 1.49
CA ALA A 139 8.66 34.23 1.97
C ALA A 139 8.75 35.27 0.84
N ASP A 140 9.31 34.92 -0.33
CA ASP A 140 9.33 35.79 -1.52
C ASP A 140 7.91 36.06 -2.05
N ALA A 141 7.04 35.04 -2.08
CA ALA A 141 5.63 35.22 -2.45
C ALA A 141 4.89 36.14 -1.46
N ALA A 142 5.13 35.99 -0.16
CA ALA A 142 4.58 36.87 0.88
C ALA A 142 5.08 38.31 0.73
N ALA A 143 6.37 38.52 0.44
CA ALA A 143 6.94 39.84 0.20
C ALA A 143 6.34 40.51 -1.06
N ARG A 144 5.92 39.72 -2.05
CA ARG A 144 5.24 40.18 -3.27
C ARG A 144 3.72 40.31 -3.13
N GLY A 145 3.14 39.99 -1.96
CA GLY A 145 1.70 40.07 -1.72
C GLY A 145 0.87 39.02 -2.49
N LEU A 146 1.48 37.94 -2.97
CA LEU A 146 0.79 36.85 -3.66
C LEU A 146 0.08 35.94 -2.64
N PRO A 147 -1.16 35.47 -2.91
CA PRO A 147 -1.87 34.57 -2.02
C PRO A 147 -1.14 33.21 -1.93
N PRO A 148 -1.19 32.50 -0.78
CA PRO A 148 -0.61 31.17 -0.67
C PRO A 148 -1.36 30.19 -1.59
N GLY A 149 -0.61 29.46 -2.43
CA GLY A 149 -1.11 28.42 -3.33
C GLY A 149 -1.11 27.03 -2.74
#